data_AF-A0A9W8BE72-F1
#
_entry.id   AF-A0A9W8BE72-F1
#
_cell.length_a   1.000
_cell.length_b   1.000
_cell.length_c   1.000
_cell.angle_alpha   90.00
_cell.angle_beta   90.00
_cell.angle_gamma   90.00
#
_symmetry.space_group_name_H-M   'P 1'
#
loop_
_entity.id
_entity.type
_entity.pdbx_description
1 polymer ?
#
loop_
_entity_poly.entity_id
_entity_poly.type
_entity_poly.pdbx_seq_one_letter_code
_entity_poly.pdbx_strand_id
1 'polypeptide(L)'
;MASSLASQLYKMRTLDRVVGNERSHNVKASFLFDGRQAADLDNQTIFDIGREGLSELRRINRRFDGYASTLFSEAVKDMDRVLQTKEENDKLDESIRSFLFLLAPHFLTKPAGKAIEWLVRRFRIQEFNVKDVLAAMFPYHETKAFLTMLTILTFDAADMGLFGFLTLQRKARRLLDRATLMAQCERDRSLMAFICNSVFSAIRAGLDYPGLHSFYAVMMS
;
A
#
# COMPACT_ATOMS: atom_id res chain seq x y z
N MET A 1 -20.05 26.97 -23.81
CA MET A 1 -18.66 26.57 -24.16
C MET A 1 -17.70 26.98 -23.03
N ALA A 2 -17.79 26.31 -21.86
CA ALA A 2 -16.97 26.61 -20.66
C ALA A 2 -16.12 25.40 -20.20
N SER A 3 -16.11 24.30 -20.97
CA SER A 3 -15.53 23.01 -20.58
C SER A 3 -14.04 22.86 -20.92
N SER A 4 -13.52 23.61 -21.91
CA SER A 4 -12.11 23.52 -22.30
C SER A 4 -11.18 24.08 -21.21
N LEU A 5 -11.49 25.29 -20.73
CA LEU A 5 -10.69 25.98 -19.72
C LEU A 5 -10.73 25.27 -18.37
N ALA A 6 -11.89 24.74 -17.96
CA ALA A 6 -12.01 23.97 -16.71
C ALA A 6 -11.21 22.67 -16.77
N SER A 7 -11.18 21.97 -17.91
CA SER A 7 -10.36 20.77 -18.08
C SER A 7 -8.86 21.10 -18.13
N GLN A 8 -8.51 22.24 -18.73
CA GLN A 8 -7.13 22.74 -18.79
C GLN A 8 -6.65 23.17 -17.40
N LEU A 9 -7.50 23.83 -16.61
CA LEU A 9 -7.23 24.16 -15.21
C LEU A 9 -7.10 22.92 -14.33
N TYR A 10 -7.92 21.89 -14.57
CA TYR A 10 -7.77 20.61 -13.85
C TYR A 10 -6.43 19.94 -14.18
N LYS A 11 -6.05 19.89 -15.46
CA LYS A 11 -4.75 19.34 -15.89
C LYS A 11 -3.56 20.16 -15.38
N MET A 12 -3.66 21.48 -15.39
CA MET A 12 -2.65 22.37 -14.80
C MET A 12 -2.58 22.17 -13.28
N ARG A 13 -3.72 22.00 -12.59
CA ARG A 13 -3.73 21.72 -11.14
C ARG A 13 -3.16 20.34 -10.78
N THR A 14 -3.30 19.35 -11.65
CA THR A 14 -2.61 18.06 -11.49
C THR A 14 -1.11 18.17 -11.75
N LEU A 15 -0.68 19.01 -12.69
CA LEU A 15 0.74 19.31 -12.93
C LEU A 15 1.33 20.19 -11.81
N ASP A 16 0.56 21.12 -11.24
CA ASP A 16 0.95 21.93 -10.08
C ASP A 16 0.94 21.12 -8.78
N ARG A 17 0.26 19.97 -8.69
CA ARG A 17 0.52 19.01 -7.59
C ARG A 17 1.91 18.38 -7.72
N VAL A 18 2.45 18.28 -8.94
CA VAL A 18 3.81 17.78 -9.19
C VAL A 18 4.87 18.86 -8.92
N VAL A 19 4.58 20.14 -9.18
CA VAL A 19 5.55 21.25 -9.05
C VAL A 19 5.35 22.10 -7.77
N GLY A 20 4.12 22.31 -7.30
CA GLY A 20 3.79 23.13 -6.14
C GLY A 20 3.96 22.45 -4.78
N ASN A 21 4.40 21.20 -4.74
CA ASN A 21 4.66 20.46 -3.50
C ASN A 21 6.11 20.63 -2.99
N GLU A 22 6.88 21.57 -3.54
CA GLU A 22 8.28 21.87 -3.15
C GLU A 22 8.47 22.18 -1.66
N ARG A 23 7.40 22.54 -0.94
CA ARG A 23 7.45 22.71 0.53
C ARG A 23 7.08 21.46 1.34
N SER A 24 6.60 20.40 0.70
CA SER A 24 6.35 19.07 1.30
C SER A 24 7.39 18.02 0.87
N HIS A 25 8.35 18.38 0.02
CA HIS A 25 9.33 17.46 -0.59
C HIS A 25 10.43 16.95 0.35
N ASN A 26 10.35 17.17 1.67
CA ASN A 26 11.40 16.76 2.61
C ASN A 26 11.03 15.60 3.54
N VAL A 27 9.88 14.94 3.33
CA VAL A 27 9.53 13.73 4.10
C VAL A 27 9.30 12.58 3.13
N LYS A 28 10.35 11.81 2.89
CA LYS A 28 10.25 10.55 2.16
C LYS A 28 9.37 9.60 2.98
N ALA A 29 8.27 9.11 2.40
CA ALA A 29 7.39 8.16 3.08
C ALA A 29 8.20 6.92 3.52
N SER A 30 7.96 6.47 4.75
CA SER A 30 8.65 5.32 5.33
C SER A 30 7.71 4.60 6.29
N PHE A 31 7.73 3.27 6.21
CA PHE A 31 6.99 2.39 7.10
C PHE A 31 7.78 2.09 8.38
N LEU A 32 9.10 1.96 8.29
CA LEU A 32 9.96 1.59 9.41
C LEU A 32 10.59 2.78 10.14
N PHE A 33 10.88 3.87 9.43
CA PHE A 33 11.68 4.97 9.94
C PHE A 33 10.85 6.23 10.15
N ASP A 34 11.24 7.04 11.12
CA ASP A 34 10.65 8.36 11.27
C ASP A 34 11.10 9.28 10.11
N GLY A 35 10.41 10.42 9.95
CA GLY A 35 10.67 11.31 8.82
C GLY A 35 12.11 11.86 8.75
N ARG A 36 12.84 11.92 9.87
CA ARG A 36 14.24 12.38 9.88
C ARG A 36 15.17 11.26 9.44
N GLN A 37 15.07 10.10 10.09
CA GLN A 37 15.83 8.90 9.75
C GLN A 37 15.60 8.50 8.29
N ALA A 38 14.35 8.52 7.83
CA ALA A 38 14.00 8.19 6.47
C ALA A 38 14.63 9.14 5.43
N ALA A 39 14.84 10.42 5.77
CA ALA A 39 15.46 11.39 4.88
C ALA A 39 16.94 11.08 4.66
N ASP A 40 17.64 10.72 5.74
CA ASP A 40 19.08 10.44 5.77
C ASP A 40 19.45 9.11 5.08
N LEU A 41 18.54 8.14 5.03
CA LEU A 41 18.79 6.85 4.39
C LEU A 41 18.79 6.96 2.86
N ASP A 42 19.86 6.42 2.27
CA ASP A 42 20.05 6.31 0.82
C ASP A 42 19.36 5.08 0.23
N ASN A 43 19.22 5.04 -1.10
CA ASN A 43 18.51 3.95 -1.77
C ASN A 43 19.22 2.60 -1.60
N GLN A 44 20.55 2.59 -1.51
CA GLN A 44 21.31 1.37 -1.30
C GLN A 44 21.00 0.74 0.06
N THR A 45 21.01 1.54 1.14
CA THR A 45 20.68 1.02 2.48
C THR A 45 19.25 0.48 2.55
N ILE A 46 18.28 1.19 1.98
CA ILE A 46 16.88 0.70 1.93
C ILE A 46 16.77 -0.58 1.11
N PHE A 47 17.50 -0.69 0.00
CA PHE A 47 17.53 -1.89 -0.82
C PHE A 47 18.11 -3.09 -0.06
N ASP A 48 19.21 -2.89 0.67
CA ASP A 48 19.83 -3.95 1.48
C ASP A 48 18.90 -4.42 2.61
N ILE A 49 18.21 -3.49 3.27
CA ILE A 49 17.15 -3.81 4.26
C ILE A 49 16.04 -4.64 3.60
N GLY A 50 15.56 -4.22 2.43
CA GLY A 50 14.53 -4.93 1.68
C GLY A 50 14.95 -6.36 1.31
N ARG A 51 16.18 -6.53 0.82
CA ARG A 51 16.75 -7.85 0.47
C ARG A 51 16.92 -8.76 1.68
N GLU A 52 17.32 -8.21 2.82
CA GLU A 52 17.39 -8.95 4.08
C GLU A 52 15.99 -9.43 4.49
N GLY A 53 15.00 -8.53 4.46
CA GLY A 53 13.59 -8.87 4.70
C GLY A 53 13.08 -9.98 3.78
N LEU A 54 13.36 -9.88 2.49
CA LEU A 54 13.00 -10.93 1.53
C LEU A 54 13.71 -12.25 1.84
N SER A 55 15.00 -12.23 2.16
CA SER A 55 15.78 -13.43 2.51
C SER A 55 15.17 -14.18 3.71
N GLU A 56 14.77 -13.44 4.75
CA GLU A 56 14.05 -13.99 5.90
C GLU A 56 12.67 -14.53 5.50
N LEU A 57 11.88 -13.78 4.71
CA LEU A 57 10.56 -14.23 4.22
C LEU A 57 10.65 -15.52 3.39
N ARG A 58 11.68 -15.66 2.56
CA ARG A 58 11.93 -16.86 1.75
C ARG A 58 12.22 -18.11 2.58
N ARG A 59 12.78 -17.95 3.79
CA ARG A 59 12.97 -19.06 4.75
C ARG A 59 11.64 -19.51 5.34
N ILE A 60 10.67 -18.61 5.48
CA ILE A 60 9.33 -18.89 5.98
C ILE A 60 8.45 -19.51 4.87
N ASN A 61 8.47 -18.91 3.67
CA ASN A 61 7.66 -19.34 2.54
C ASN A 61 8.45 -19.22 1.22
N ARG A 62 8.70 -20.35 0.56
CA ARG A 62 9.46 -20.40 -0.70
C ARG A 62 8.80 -19.69 -1.87
N ARG A 63 7.49 -19.40 -1.80
CA ARG A 63 6.78 -18.61 -2.83
C ARG A 63 7.36 -17.19 -3.00
N PHE A 64 8.12 -16.70 -2.03
CA PHE A 64 8.84 -15.42 -2.14
C PHE A 64 10.06 -15.47 -3.07
N ASP A 65 10.57 -16.66 -3.42
CA ASP A 65 11.80 -16.82 -4.21
C ASP A 65 11.74 -16.08 -5.56
N GLY A 66 10.57 -16.09 -6.22
CA GLY A 66 10.37 -15.44 -7.52
C GLY A 66 10.50 -13.91 -7.51
N TYR A 67 10.36 -13.28 -6.34
CA TYR A 67 10.45 -11.82 -6.23
C TYR A 67 11.89 -11.29 -6.10
N ALA A 68 12.85 -12.18 -5.83
CA ALA A 68 14.27 -11.82 -5.75
C ALA A 68 14.81 -11.31 -7.09
N SER A 69 14.35 -11.89 -8.20
CA SER A 69 14.73 -11.48 -9.56
C SER A 69 13.82 -10.41 -10.16
N THR A 70 12.71 -10.05 -9.49
CA THR A 70 11.77 -9.03 -9.97
C THR A 70 11.85 -7.79 -9.06
N LEU A 71 10.97 -7.70 -8.06
CA LEU A 71 10.80 -6.54 -7.17
C LEU A 71 12.04 -6.23 -6.32
N PHE A 72 12.94 -7.20 -6.12
CA PHE A 72 14.14 -7.05 -5.29
C PHE A 72 15.45 -7.27 -6.07
N SER A 73 15.40 -7.10 -7.40
CA SER A 73 16.58 -7.17 -8.25
C SER A 73 17.38 -5.86 -8.24
N GLU A 74 18.67 -5.93 -8.54
CA GLU A 74 19.51 -4.72 -8.68
C GLU A 74 19.01 -3.82 -9.83
N ALA A 75 18.41 -4.41 -10.87
CA ALA A 75 17.91 -3.67 -12.03
C ALA A 75 16.78 -2.69 -11.68
N VAL A 76 15.91 -3.05 -10.73
CA VAL A 76 14.80 -2.19 -10.29
C VAL A 76 15.22 -1.17 -9.24
N LYS A 77 16.48 -1.20 -8.78
CA LYS A 77 16.98 -0.32 -7.72
C LYS A 77 16.96 1.15 -8.11
N ASP A 78 17.26 1.45 -9.37
CA ASP A 78 17.31 2.80 -9.92
C ASP A 78 16.10 3.12 -10.83
N MET A 79 15.16 2.18 -10.95
CA MET A 79 13.99 2.31 -11.81
C MET A 79 13.00 3.35 -11.28
N ASP A 80 12.83 4.48 -11.97
CA ASP A 80 11.75 5.41 -11.70
C ASP A 80 10.45 4.98 -12.40
N ARG A 81 9.45 4.68 -11.58
CA ARG A 81 8.12 4.23 -11.99
C ARG A 81 7.38 5.26 -12.86
N VAL A 82 7.62 6.55 -12.63
CA VAL A 82 6.97 7.64 -13.38
C VAL A 82 7.50 7.72 -14.82
N LEU A 83 8.72 7.20 -15.05
CA LEU A 83 9.35 7.17 -16.37
C LEU A 83 9.03 5.89 -17.16
N GLN A 84 8.31 4.93 -16.56
CA GLN A 84 7.92 3.69 -17.23
C GLN A 84 6.67 3.88 -18.09
N THR A 85 6.50 3.01 -19.08
CA THR A 85 5.25 2.94 -19.87
C THR A 85 4.07 2.48 -19.02
N LYS A 86 2.85 2.65 -19.54
CA LYS A 86 1.64 2.20 -18.84
C LYS A 86 1.64 0.68 -18.69
N GLU A 87 2.02 -0.04 -19.73
CA GLU A 87 2.03 -1.49 -19.78
C GLU A 87 3.07 -2.09 -18.81
N GLU A 88 4.21 -1.45 -18.65
CA GLU A 88 5.22 -1.82 -17.64
C GLU A 88 4.71 -1.57 -16.22
N ASN A 89 4.05 -0.43 -16.01
CA ASN A 89 3.43 -0.09 -14.74
C ASN A 89 2.30 -1.05 -14.35
N ASP A 90 1.46 -1.47 -15.30
CA ASP A 90 0.38 -2.44 -15.07
C ASP A 90 0.94 -3.81 -14.65
N LYS A 91 2.05 -4.26 -15.28
CA LYS A 91 2.75 -5.50 -14.89
C LYS A 91 3.40 -5.38 -13.52
N LEU A 92 3.99 -4.22 -13.21
CA LEU A 92 4.55 -3.94 -11.91
C LEU A 92 3.46 -3.98 -10.83
N ASP A 93 2.30 -3.40 -11.09
CA ASP A 93 1.14 -3.43 -10.18
C ASP A 93 0.66 -4.85 -9.90
N GLU A 94 0.55 -5.69 -10.92
CA GLU A 94 0.17 -7.09 -10.74
C GLU A 94 1.20 -7.85 -9.88
N SER A 95 2.49 -7.60 -10.10
CA SER A 95 3.57 -8.20 -9.30
C SER A 95 3.53 -7.72 -7.84
N ILE A 96 3.36 -6.41 -7.61
CA ILE A 96 3.25 -5.81 -6.27
C ILE A 96 2.00 -6.35 -5.56
N ARG A 97 0.85 -6.38 -6.23
CA ARG A 97 -0.38 -6.95 -5.68
C ARG A 97 -0.16 -8.38 -5.23
N SER A 98 0.37 -9.24 -6.10
CA SER A 98 0.63 -10.64 -5.79
C SER A 98 1.58 -10.79 -4.59
N PHE A 99 2.60 -9.95 -4.51
CA PHE A 99 3.52 -9.91 -3.36
C PHE A 99 2.82 -9.49 -2.06
N LEU A 100 1.99 -8.44 -2.09
CA LEU A 100 1.28 -7.93 -0.91
C LEU A 100 0.31 -8.96 -0.33
N PHE A 101 -0.43 -9.66 -1.18
CA PHE A 101 -1.32 -10.75 -0.73
C PHE A 101 -0.55 -11.95 -0.18
N LEU A 102 0.61 -12.29 -0.76
CA LEU A 102 1.49 -13.33 -0.24
C LEU A 102 2.14 -12.93 1.10
N LEU A 103 2.43 -11.64 1.28
CA LEU A 103 3.00 -11.06 2.50
C LEU A 103 1.96 -10.90 3.61
N ALA A 104 0.67 -10.76 3.28
CA ALA A 104 -0.39 -10.50 4.25
C ALA A 104 -0.38 -11.42 5.49
N PRO A 105 -0.22 -12.76 5.40
CA PRO A 105 -0.14 -13.63 6.58
C PRO A 105 1.05 -13.32 7.51
N HIS A 106 2.08 -12.64 7.00
CA HIS A 106 3.33 -12.31 7.69
C HIS A 106 3.44 -10.82 8.04
N PHE A 107 2.40 -10.01 7.79
CA PHE A 107 2.44 -8.55 7.88
C PHE A 107 2.99 -8.01 9.20
N LEU A 108 2.70 -8.67 10.32
CA LEU A 108 3.14 -8.24 11.66
C LEU A 108 4.59 -8.65 12.01
N THR A 109 5.29 -9.33 11.11
CA THR A 109 6.67 -9.76 11.32
C THR A 109 7.67 -8.67 10.91
N LYS A 110 8.81 -8.62 11.59
CA LYS A 110 9.92 -7.73 11.21
C LYS A 110 10.35 -7.86 9.72
N PRO A 111 10.55 -9.08 9.16
CA PRO A 111 10.96 -9.20 7.77
C PRO A 111 9.92 -8.68 6.77
N ALA A 112 8.62 -8.80 7.09
CA ALA A 112 7.57 -8.18 6.28
C ALA A 112 7.68 -6.65 6.28
N GLY A 113 7.93 -6.04 7.44
CA GLY A 113 8.16 -4.59 7.55
C GLY A 113 9.35 -4.10 6.71
N LYS A 114 10.46 -4.84 6.71
CA LYS A 114 11.64 -4.55 5.87
C LYS A 114 11.30 -4.61 4.38
N ALA A 115 10.55 -5.63 3.95
CA ALA A 115 10.12 -5.76 2.58
C ALA A 115 9.17 -4.61 2.16
N ILE A 116 8.19 -4.26 3.01
CA ILE A 116 7.27 -3.14 2.77
C ILE A 116 8.02 -1.82 2.65
N GLU A 117 9.02 -1.58 3.51
CA GLU A 117 9.85 -0.37 3.42
C GLU A 117 10.45 -0.19 2.04
N TRP A 118 11.03 -1.26 1.48
CA TRP A 118 11.56 -1.22 0.11
C TRP A 118 10.48 -0.87 -0.92
N LEU A 119 9.30 -1.49 -0.85
CA LEU A 119 8.23 -1.22 -1.81
C LEU A 119 7.70 0.22 -1.71
N VAL A 120 7.56 0.75 -0.50
CA VAL A 120 7.16 2.14 -0.24
C VAL A 120 8.16 3.12 -0.85
N ARG A 121 9.46 2.85 -0.63
CA ARG A 121 10.54 3.73 -1.03
C ARG A 121 10.83 3.69 -2.53
N ARG A 122 10.80 2.50 -3.13
CA ARG A 122 11.17 2.32 -4.55
C ARG A 122 9.98 2.44 -5.50
N PHE A 123 8.86 1.81 -5.17
CA PHE A 123 7.70 1.71 -6.06
C PHE A 123 6.54 2.64 -5.67
N ARG A 124 6.67 3.35 -4.52
CA ARG A 124 5.65 4.29 -4.01
C ARG A 124 4.28 3.64 -3.90
N ILE A 125 4.23 2.42 -3.34
CA ILE A 125 2.97 1.65 -3.19
C ILE A 125 1.91 2.39 -2.36
N GLN A 126 2.34 3.30 -1.48
CA GLN A 126 1.47 4.16 -0.69
C GLN A 126 0.72 5.22 -1.51
N GLU A 127 1.08 5.38 -2.78
CA GLU A 127 0.47 6.31 -3.73
C GLU A 127 -0.16 5.57 -4.91
N PHE A 128 0.55 4.59 -5.49
CA PHE A 128 0.10 3.91 -6.71
C PHE A 128 -0.70 2.62 -6.47
N ASN A 129 -0.56 1.99 -5.28
CA ASN A 129 -1.16 0.68 -4.98
C ASN A 129 -2.04 0.71 -3.73
N VAL A 130 -2.65 1.85 -3.43
CA VAL A 130 -3.42 2.08 -2.18
C VAL A 130 -4.49 1.01 -1.96
N LYS A 131 -5.22 0.63 -3.01
CA LYS A 131 -6.25 -0.42 -2.95
C LYS A 131 -5.64 -1.76 -2.58
N ASP A 132 -4.57 -2.18 -3.24
CA ASP A 132 -3.96 -3.48 -2.97
C ASP A 132 -3.34 -3.54 -1.58
N VAL A 133 -2.73 -2.44 -1.11
CA VAL A 133 -2.25 -2.31 0.27
C VAL A 133 -3.40 -2.47 1.25
N LEU A 134 -4.48 -1.71 1.10
CA LEU A 134 -5.62 -1.79 2.02
C LEU A 134 -6.29 -3.16 1.98
N ALA A 135 -6.47 -3.73 0.79
CA ALA A 135 -7.02 -5.08 0.60
C ALA A 135 -6.24 -6.14 1.39
N ALA A 136 -4.91 -6.10 1.31
CA ALA A 136 -4.05 -7.06 1.99
C ALA A 136 -3.98 -6.82 3.52
N MET A 137 -4.08 -5.56 3.98
CA MET A 137 -3.82 -5.21 5.38
C MET A 137 -5.08 -4.94 6.23
N PHE A 138 -6.28 -4.85 5.64
CA PHE A 138 -7.54 -4.70 6.37
C PHE A 138 -7.78 -5.74 7.48
N PRO A 139 -7.39 -7.02 7.33
CA PRO A 139 -7.47 -7.99 8.43
C PRO A 139 -6.71 -7.57 9.71
N TYR A 140 -5.80 -6.61 9.60
CA TYR A 140 -4.98 -6.08 10.69
C TYR A 140 -5.37 -4.67 11.12
N HIS A 141 -6.59 -4.20 10.80
CA HIS A 141 -7.05 -2.82 11.04
C HIS A 141 -6.88 -2.29 12.48
N GLU A 142 -6.96 -3.18 13.48
CA GLU A 142 -6.80 -2.83 14.90
C GLU A 142 -5.33 -2.76 15.36
N THR A 143 -4.36 -3.01 14.47
CA THR A 143 -2.93 -3.07 14.81
C THR A 143 -2.19 -1.74 14.60
N LYS A 144 -1.12 -1.53 15.37
CA LYS A 144 -0.21 -0.38 15.17
C LYS A 144 0.48 -0.41 13.80
N ALA A 145 0.75 -1.60 13.26
CA ALA A 145 1.35 -1.76 11.94
C ALA A 145 0.41 -1.24 10.85
N PHE A 146 -0.88 -1.57 10.91
CA PHE A 146 -1.88 -1.02 10.00
C PHE A 146 -1.99 0.50 10.12
N LEU A 147 -2.03 1.03 11.34
CA LEU A 147 -2.06 2.49 11.53
C LEU A 147 -0.82 3.17 10.93
N THR A 148 0.36 2.58 11.11
CA THR A 148 1.60 3.10 10.52
C THR A 148 1.49 3.15 8.99
N MET A 149 1.04 2.06 8.37
CA MET A 149 0.79 2.03 6.92
C MET A 149 -0.24 3.08 6.52
N LEU A 150 -1.37 3.18 7.23
CA LEU A 150 -2.43 4.14 6.96
C LEU A 150 -1.93 5.59 7.02
N THR A 151 -1.00 5.92 7.93
CA THR A 151 -0.46 7.28 8.05
C THR A 151 0.37 7.72 6.85
N ILE A 152 0.96 6.79 6.10
CA ILE A 152 1.75 7.11 4.91
C ILE A 152 0.95 7.01 3.60
N LEU A 153 -0.23 6.39 3.61
CA LEU A 153 -1.10 6.30 2.44
C LEU A 153 -1.56 7.69 1.97
N THR A 154 -1.58 7.87 0.65
CA THR A 154 -2.12 9.06 -0.01
C THR A 154 -3.36 8.69 -0.80
N PHE A 155 -4.51 9.20 -0.38
CA PHE A 155 -5.78 8.98 -1.10
C PHE A 155 -5.95 10.03 -2.19
N ASP A 156 -6.14 9.58 -3.42
CA ASP A 156 -6.55 10.45 -4.52
C ASP A 156 -8.07 10.65 -4.55
N ALA A 157 -8.53 11.63 -5.32
CA ALA A 157 -9.95 11.99 -5.40
C ALA A 157 -10.85 10.80 -5.77
N ALA A 158 -10.35 9.88 -6.61
CA ALA A 158 -11.06 8.66 -6.99
C ALA A 158 -11.22 7.66 -5.83
N ASP A 159 -10.33 7.70 -4.85
CA ASP A 159 -10.32 6.77 -3.70
C ASP A 159 -11.06 7.33 -2.49
N MET A 160 -11.25 8.65 -2.43
CA MET A 160 -11.95 9.33 -1.33
C MET A 160 -13.39 8.83 -1.13
N GLY A 161 -14.07 8.38 -2.19
CA GLY A 161 -15.40 7.79 -2.07
C GLY A 161 -15.41 6.52 -1.21
N LEU A 162 -14.38 5.68 -1.35
CA LEU A 162 -14.30 4.37 -0.70
C LEU A 162 -13.54 4.41 0.63
N PHE A 163 -12.45 5.18 0.68
CA PHE A 163 -11.52 5.21 1.82
C PHE A 163 -11.52 6.55 2.57
N GLY A 164 -12.37 7.51 2.17
CA GLY A 164 -12.42 8.84 2.77
C GLY A 164 -12.64 8.82 4.28
N PHE A 165 -13.41 7.84 4.79
CA PHE A 165 -13.65 7.67 6.22
C PHE A 165 -12.35 7.51 7.01
N LEU A 166 -11.35 6.80 6.46
CA LEU A 166 -10.04 6.56 7.09
C LEU A 166 -9.23 7.85 7.29
N THR A 167 -9.58 8.95 6.62
CA THR A 167 -8.87 10.22 6.75
C THR A 167 -8.92 10.75 8.18
N LEU A 168 -10.01 10.50 8.92
CA LEU A 168 -10.15 10.93 10.30
C LEU A 168 -9.19 10.14 11.22
N GLN A 169 -9.18 8.81 11.10
CA GLN A 169 -8.29 7.91 11.85
C GLN A 169 -6.83 8.23 11.55
N ARG A 170 -6.52 8.48 10.28
CA ARG A 170 -5.19 8.89 9.81
C ARG A 170 -4.73 10.19 10.49
N LYS A 171 -5.55 11.23 10.48
CA LYS A 171 -5.23 12.54 11.09
C LYS A 171 -5.14 12.46 12.61
N ALA A 172 -6.05 11.72 13.24
CA ALA A 172 -6.09 11.55 14.69
C ALA A 172 -5.06 10.54 15.21
N ARG A 173 -4.38 9.81 14.32
CA ARG A 173 -3.49 8.68 14.64
C ARG A 173 -4.15 7.67 15.58
N ARG A 174 -5.41 7.33 15.31
CA ARG A 174 -6.19 6.36 16.08
C ARG A 174 -6.30 5.05 15.32
N LEU A 175 -6.20 3.95 16.05
CA LEU A 175 -6.47 2.63 15.51
C LEU A 175 -7.90 2.59 14.97
N LEU A 176 -8.10 1.86 13.86
CA LEU A 176 -9.44 1.63 13.35
C LEU A 176 -10.03 0.48 14.17
N ASP A 177 -10.97 0.79 15.05
CA ASP A 177 -11.69 -0.25 15.78
C ASP A 177 -12.69 -0.98 14.85
N ARG A 178 -12.99 -2.23 15.22
CA ARG A 178 -13.93 -3.05 14.47
C ARG A 178 -15.31 -2.40 14.32
N ALA A 179 -15.83 -1.77 15.37
CA ALA A 179 -17.18 -1.20 15.37
C ALA A 179 -17.32 -0.10 14.31
N THR A 180 -16.31 0.75 14.19
CA THR A 180 -16.24 1.82 13.19
C THR A 180 -16.14 1.26 11.78
N LEU A 181 -15.33 0.22 11.58
CA LEU A 181 -15.22 -0.45 10.28
C LEU A 181 -16.54 -1.09 9.85
N MET A 182 -17.22 -1.79 10.77
CA MET A 182 -18.53 -2.41 10.51
C MET A 182 -19.60 -1.35 10.19
N ALA A 183 -19.72 -0.31 11.02
CA ALA A 183 -20.68 0.77 10.79
C ALA A 183 -20.45 1.46 9.44
N GLN A 184 -19.20 1.59 9.01
CA GLN A 184 -18.89 2.12 7.68
C GLN A 184 -19.27 1.15 6.56
N CYS A 185 -19.08 -0.16 6.74
CA CYS A 185 -19.48 -1.17 5.74
C CYS A 185 -21.00 -1.29 5.61
N GLU A 186 -21.75 -1.08 6.69
CA GLU A 186 -23.23 -0.99 6.65
C GLU A 186 -23.70 0.24 5.87
N ARG A 187 -23.01 1.38 6.08
CA ARG A 187 -23.32 2.64 5.41
C ARG A 187 -22.93 2.64 3.94
N ASP A 188 -21.80 2.04 3.59
CA ASP A 188 -21.22 2.04 2.25
C ASP A 188 -21.04 0.61 1.72
N ARG A 189 -21.98 0.19 0.87
CA ARG A 189 -21.96 -1.12 0.21
C ARG A 189 -20.75 -1.30 -0.71
N SER A 190 -20.17 -0.22 -1.24
CA SER A 190 -18.99 -0.29 -2.08
C SER A 190 -17.77 -0.72 -1.28
N LEU A 191 -17.63 -0.26 -0.02
CA LEU A 191 -16.57 -0.72 0.89
C LEU A 191 -16.73 -2.20 1.22
N MET A 192 -17.95 -2.64 1.57
CA MET A 192 -18.21 -4.05 1.84
C MET A 192 -17.89 -4.91 0.62
N ALA A 193 -18.34 -4.51 -0.58
CA ALA A 193 -18.03 -5.22 -1.82
C ALA A 193 -16.52 -5.28 -2.09
N PHE A 194 -15.79 -4.20 -1.84
CA PHE A 194 -14.34 -4.16 -1.96
C PHE A 194 -13.64 -5.16 -1.03
N ILE A 195 -14.04 -5.20 0.25
CA ILE A 195 -13.48 -6.13 1.23
C ILE A 195 -13.77 -7.58 0.81
N CYS A 196 -15.03 -7.90 0.51
CA CYS A 196 -15.43 -9.23 0.06
C CYS A 196 -14.65 -9.67 -1.18
N ASN A 197 -14.58 -8.82 -2.21
CA ASN A 197 -13.85 -9.12 -3.44
C ASN A 197 -12.35 -9.33 -3.19
N SER A 198 -11.75 -8.60 -2.25
CA SER A 198 -10.36 -8.77 -1.84
C SER A 198 -10.13 -10.13 -1.18
N VAL A 199 -11.00 -10.52 -0.26
CA VAL A 199 -10.97 -11.84 0.40
C VAL A 199 -11.14 -12.95 -0.63
N PHE A 200 -12.14 -12.87 -1.51
CA PHE A 200 -12.36 -13.88 -2.56
C PHE A 200 -11.20 -13.98 -3.53
N SER A 201 -10.57 -12.85 -3.89
CA SER A 201 -9.38 -12.85 -4.75
C SER A 201 -8.21 -13.60 -4.09
N ALA A 202 -7.98 -13.37 -2.80
CA ALA A 202 -6.92 -14.06 -2.06
C ALA A 202 -7.17 -15.57 -1.96
N ILE A 203 -8.42 -15.98 -1.69
CA ILE A 203 -8.82 -17.41 -1.64
C ILE A 203 -8.63 -18.06 -3.01
N ARG A 204 -9.07 -17.42 -4.10
CA ARG A 204 -8.90 -17.96 -5.46
C ARG A 204 -7.43 -18.09 -5.87
N ALA A 205 -6.56 -17.22 -5.36
CA ALA A 205 -5.13 -17.29 -5.57
C ALA A 205 -4.41 -18.32 -4.66
N GLY A 206 -5.13 -18.98 -3.75
CA GLY A 206 -4.54 -19.90 -2.76
C GLY A 206 -3.58 -19.19 -1.79
N LEU A 207 -3.92 -17.94 -1.44
CA LEU A 207 -3.21 -17.06 -0.51
C LEU A 207 -4.03 -16.77 0.75
N ASP A 208 -5.02 -17.62 1.04
CA ASP A 208 -5.83 -17.52 2.24
C ASP A 208 -5.07 -17.98 3.49
N TYR A 209 -5.49 -17.48 4.65
CA TYR A 209 -4.90 -17.79 5.94
C TYR A 209 -5.94 -17.62 7.06
N PRO A 210 -5.76 -18.26 8.23
CA PRO A 210 -6.77 -18.25 9.30
C PRO A 210 -7.24 -16.86 9.74
N GLY A 211 -6.33 -15.88 9.76
CA GLY A 211 -6.65 -14.48 10.08
C GLY A 211 -7.60 -13.84 9.07
N LEU A 212 -7.42 -14.11 7.77
CA LEU A 212 -8.30 -13.62 6.71
C LEU A 212 -9.72 -14.21 6.83
N HIS A 213 -9.81 -15.51 7.11
CA HIS A 213 -11.09 -16.21 7.31
C HIS A 213 -11.84 -15.68 8.53
N SER A 214 -11.13 -15.47 9.63
CA SER A 214 -11.69 -14.90 10.86
C SER A 214 -12.20 -13.48 10.65
N PHE A 215 -11.41 -12.65 9.95
CA PHE A 215 -11.81 -11.30 9.57
C PHE A 215 -13.08 -11.32 8.71
N TYR A 216 -13.12 -12.16 7.66
CA TYR A 216 -14.28 -12.26 6.79
C TYR A 216 -15.55 -12.72 7.53
N ALA A 217 -15.45 -13.75 8.39
CA ALA A 217 -16.57 -14.24 9.16
C ALA A 217 -17.19 -13.15 10.06
N VAL A 218 -16.35 -12.31 10.66
CA VAL A 218 -16.78 -11.19 11.51
C VAL A 218 -17.38 -10.05 10.69
N MET A 219 -16.88 -9.78 9.48
CA MET A 219 -17.46 -8.75 8.62
C MET A 219 -18.83 -9.14 8.06
N MET A 220 -19.16 -10.44 8.04
CA MET A 220 -20.42 -10.98 7.51
C MET A 220 -21.45 -11.33 8.60
N SER A 221 -21.10 -11.19 9.89
CA SER A 221 -22.01 -11.40 11.03
C SER A 221 -22.81 -10.16 11.37
#